data_AF-A0A8T0RMG9-F1
#
_entry.id   AF-A0A8T0RMG9-F1
#
_cell.length_a   1.000
_cell.length_b   1.000
_cell.length_c   1.000
_cell.angle_alpha   90.00
_cell.angle_beta   90.00
_cell.angle_gamma   90.00
#
_symmetry.space_group_name_H-M   'P 1'
#
loop_
_entity.id
_entity.type
_entity.pdbx_description
1 polymer ?
#
loop_
_entity_poly.entity_id
_entity_poly.type
_entity_poly.pdbx_seq_one_letter_code
_entity_poly.pdbx_strand_id
1 'polypeptide(L)'
;MDDFDSGGRSGDKAGAGPGDDGGAPPLPRTVQIGNSPTYKLERKLGKGGFGQVYVGRRISAPRLSDRNPGSNALEVALKFEHQTSKGCNYGAPYEWQVYNTLSGNHGVPRVHYKGKQAEFYIMVMDMLGPSLWDVWNNNSHSCVSALSFIIDLYHLYLTLSIISNLVFYRMSVEMVACIGIEAISILEKMHSKGYVHGDVKPENFLLGPPGTPDEKKLFLVDLGLATKWKDAGTGHHVEYDQRPDIFRGTVRYASVHAHLGRTGTRRDDLESLAYTLIFLLRGRLPWQGYQGENKGFLVCKKKMATSPESLCGICPQPFRHFVEYVVNLKFDEEPNYAKCISLFDGIVGPNPDIRPINTDGAQKLIYQVGQKRGRLVVDENDDEQPKKKIRMGMPATQWISVYNARRPMKQRYHYNVADNRLLQHIQKGNEDGLFISSVASCSNLWALIMDAGTGFTSQVYELSHHFLHKEWIMEQWEKNFYITALAGANNGSSLVIMSRGTQYAQQSYKVSDSFPFKWINKKWKEGFYVTAMATAGSRWAVVMSRNAGFSAQVVELDFLYPSEGIHMRWDNGYRITATAATWDQAAFILSVPRRKPTDETQETLRTSAFPSQHVKVAPYIFFI
;
A
#
# COMPACT_ATOMS: atom_id res chain seq x y z
N MET A 1 -30.02 -8.33 3.69
CA MET A 1 -30.51 -7.51 2.57
C MET A 1 -29.78 -6.20 2.67
N ASP A 2 -28.86 -6.01 1.73
CA ASP A 2 -28.22 -4.76 1.27
C ASP A 2 -27.09 -5.21 0.33
N ASP A 3 -27.44 -5.27 -0.95
CA ASP A 3 -26.57 -5.49 -2.10
C ASP A 3 -25.71 -4.23 -2.39
N PHE A 4 -24.65 -4.13 -3.19
CA PHE A 4 -23.98 -4.90 -4.23
C PHE A 4 -22.49 -4.49 -4.11
N ASP A 5 -21.56 -5.41 -3.79
CA ASP A 5 -20.13 -5.25 -4.13
C ASP A 5 -19.88 -6.32 -5.19
N SER A 6 -19.39 -5.91 -6.36
CA SER A 6 -19.33 -6.69 -7.59
C SER A 6 -18.38 -7.88 -7.50
N GLY A 7 -18.84 -8.96 -6.86
CA GLY A 7 -18.39 -10.32 -7.09
C GLY A 7 -19.38 -10.98 -8.06
N GLY A 8 -18.96 -11.18 -9.31
CA GLY A 8 -19.77 -11.90 -10.29
C GLY A 8 -20.02 -13.33 -9.79
N ARG A 9 -21.23 -13.58 -9.29
CA ARG A 9 -21.71 -14.92 -8.95
C ARG A 9 -22.05 -15.69 -10.22
N SER A 10 -21.46 -16.87 -10.32
CA SER A 10 -21.91 -18.02 -11.09
C SER A 10 -23.35 -18.36 -10.71
N GLY A 11 -24.24 -18.38 -11.70
CA GLY A 11 -25.58 -18.95 -11.59
C GLY A 11 -25.82 -19.85 -12.80
N ASP A 12 -25.94 -21.15 -12.56
CA ASP A 12 -26.43 -22.11 -13.53
C ASP A 12 -27.87 -21.72 -13.93
N LYS A 13 -28.04 -21.32 -15.19
CA LYS A 13 -29.30 -21.46 -15.91
C LYS A 13 -29.07 -22.38 -17.09
N ALA A 14 -29.56 -23.60 -16.96
CA ALA A 14 -29.74 -24.49 -18.10
C ALA A 14 -30.69 -23.83 -19.10
N GLY A 15 -30.24 -23.68 -20.35
CA GLY A 15 -31.09 -23.36 -21.50
C GLY A 15 -31.49 -21.89 -21.69
N ALA A 16 -30.60 -21.09 -22.28
CA ALA A 16 -30.97 -19.95 -23.13
C ALA A 16 -29.79 -19.60 -24.06
N GLY A 17 -30.07 -19.32 -25.34
CA GLY A 17 -29.09 -19.06 -26.39
C GLY A 17 -28.23 -17.81 -26.16
N PRO A 18 -27.22 -17.56 -27.03
CA PRO A 18 -26.20 -16.54 -26.80
C PRO A 18 -26.82 -15.14 -26.92
N GLY A 19 -27.07 -14.52 -25.76
CA GLY A 19 -27.45 -13.13 -25.61
C GLY A 19 -26.21 -12.23 -25.55
N ASP A 20 -26.33 -11.11 -26.25
CA ASP A 20 -25.38 -10.08 -26.61
C ASP A 20 -24.78 -9.31 -25.40
N ASP A 21 -23.47 -9.51 -25.14
CA ASP A 21 -22.63 -8.59 -24.36
C ASP A 21 -21.86 -7.72 -25.38
N GLY A 22 -22.43 -6.55 -25.67
CA GLY A 22 -21.95 -5.63 -26.69
C GLY A 22 -20.49 -5.18 -26.51
N GLY A 23 -19.67 -5.44 -27.52
CA GLY A 23 -18.45 -4.67 -27.83
C GLY A 23 -17.10 -5.37 -27.69
N ALA A 24 -17.03 -6.62 -27.20
CA ALA A 24 -15.77 -7.37 -27.17
C ALA A 24 -15.69 -8.34 -28.36
N PRO A 25 -14.57 -8.40 -29.11
CA PRO A 25 -14.42 -9.36 -30.19
C PRO A 25 -14.56 -10.79 -29.66
N PRO A 26 -15.23 -11.69 -30.40
CA PRO A 26 -15.50 -13.04 -29.94
C PRO A 26 -14.20 -13.81 -29.72
N LEU A 27 -14.11 -14.51 -28.58
CA LEU A 27 -12.98 -15.39 -28.30
C LEU A 27 -12.91 -16.53 -29.34
N PRO A 28 -11.71 -16.96 -29.74
CA PRO A 28 -11.57 -18.04 -30.71
C PRO A 28 -12.08 -19.36 -30.13
N ARG A 29 -12.89 -20.09 -30.90
CA ARG A 29 -13.48 -21.39 -30.50
C ARG A 29 -12.42 -22.49 -30.31
N THR A 30 -11.31 -22.38 -31.05
CA THR A 30 -10.16 -23.28 -30.95
C THR A 30 -8.89 -22.45 -30.83
N VAL A 31 -7.95 -22.94 -30.03
CA VAL A 31 -6.65 -22.30 -29.81
C VAL A 31 -5.54 -23.22 -30.29
N GLN A 32 -4.63 -22.68 -31.10
CA GLN A 32 -3.40 -23.35 -31.48
C GLN A 32 -2.27 -22.31 -31.54
N ILE A 33 -1.26 -22.51 -30.71
CA ILE A 33 -0.15 -21.58 -30.50
C ILE A 33 1.14 -22.22 -30.99
N GLY A 34 1.63 -21.78 -32.14
CA GLY A 34 2.82 -22.35 -32.78
C GLY A 34 2.63 -23.85 -32.99
N ASN A 35 3.55 -24.66 -32.43
CA ASN A 35 3.51 -26.12 -32.52
C ASN A 35 2.68 -26.79 -31.41
N SER A 36 1.86 -26.04 -30.67
CA SER A 36 0.98 -26.63 -29.66
C SER A 36 -0.06 -27.55 -30.30
N PRO A 37 -0.61 -28.51 -29.54
CA PRO A 37 -1.87 -29.14 -29.89
C PRO A 37 -2.98 -28.10 -30.11
N THR A 38 -4.02 -28.47 -30.86
CA THR A 38 -5.24 -27.69 -30.96
C THR A 38 -6.12 -27.96 -29.74
N TYR A 39 -6.51 -26.90 -29.04
CA TYR A 39 -7.40 -26.95 -27.88
C TYR A 39 -8.77 -26.38 -28.24
N LYS A 40 -9.84 -27.11 -27.92
CA LYS A 40 -11.21 -26.59 -27.96
C LYS A 40 -11.45 -25.77 -26.70
N LEU A 41 -11.97 -24.55 -26.86
CA LEU A 41 -12.38 -23.71 -25.75
C LEU A 41 -13.65 -24.28 -25.10
N GLU A 42 -13.63 -24.45 -23.79
CA GLU A 42 -14.76 -24.94 -23.00
C GLU A 42 -15.21 -23.88 -21.97
N ARG A 43 -15.59 -24.31 -20.76
CA ARG A 43 -16.12 -23.43 -19.72
C ARG A 43 -15.10 -22.39 -19.26
N LYS A 44 -15.61 -21.23 -18.85
CA LYS A 44 -14.82 -20.18 -18.20
C LYS A 44 -14.43 -20.63 -16.78
N LEU A 45 -13.17 -20.45 -16.43
CA LEU A 45 -12.64 -20.67 -15.08
C LEU A 45 -12.69 -19.42 -14.22
N GLY A 46 -12.41 -18.26 -14.84
CA GLY A 46 -12.39 -17.01 -14.10
C GLY A 46 -12.07 -15.81 -14.97
N LYS A 47 -12.07 -14.65 -14.34
CA LYS A 47 -11.63 -13.38 -14.92
C LYS A 47 -10.61 -12.76 -13.96
N GLY A 48 -9.36 -12.62 -14.43
CA GLY A 48 -8.31 -11.93 -13.70
C GLY A 48 -8.37 -10.41 -13.92
N GLY A 49 -7.40 -9.68 -13.36
CA GLY A 49 -7.35 -8.22 -13.48
C GLY A 49 -7.21 -7.70 -14.91
N PHE A 50 -6.57 -8.46 -15.80
CA PHE A 50 -6.23 -8.03 -17.17
C PHE A 50 -6.76 -8.97 -18.28
N GLY A 51 -7.31 -10.13 -17.90
CA GLY A 51 -7.64 -11.20 -18.84
C GLY A 51 -8.70 -12.18 -18.35
N GLN A 52 -9.05 -13.13 -19.21
CA GLN A 52 -10.04 -14.17 -18.94
C GLN A 52 -9.40 -15.54 -19.02
N VAL A 53 -9.78 -16.46 -18.15
CA VAL A 53 -9.21 -17.82 -18.08
C VAL A 53 -10.31 -18.83 -18.38
N TYR A 54 -10.02 -19.79 -19.25
CA TYR A 54 -10.93 -20.84 -19.70
C TYR A 54 -10.25 -22.20 -19.67
N VAL A 55 -11.05 -23.26 -19.67
CA VAL A 55 -10.55 -24.61 -19.95
C VAL A 55 -10.35 -24.78 -21.45
N GLY A 56 -9.19 -25.30 -21.82
CA GLY A 56 -8.89 -25.82 -23.15
C GLY A 56 -8.82 -27.33 -23.14
N ARG A 57 -9.64 -28.01 -23.94
CA ARG A 57 -9.57 -29.47 -24.09
C ARG A 57 -8.84 -29.84 -25.38
N ARG A 58 -7.79 -30.65 -25.29
CA ARG A 58 -7.02 -31.11 -26.44
C ARG A 58 -7.92 -31.90 -27.40
N ILE A 59 -7.88 -31.56 -28.69
CA ILE A 59 -8.69 -32.23 -29.73
C ILE A 59 -7.95 -33.47 -30.26
N SER A 60 -6.64 -33.38 -30.43
CA SER A 60 -5.81 -34.47 -30.98
C SER A 60 -5.33 -35.41 -29.88
N ALA A 61 -5.22 -36.71 -30.19
CA ALA A 61 -4.62 -37.68 -29.28
C ALA A 61 -3.17 -37.29 -28.91
N PRO A 62 -2.73 -37.54 -27.66
CA PRO A 62 -1.33 -37.39 -27.27
C PRO A 62 -0.41 -38.19 -28.19
N ARG A 63 0.68 -37.58 -28.67
CA ARG A 63 1.67 -38.29 -29.49
C ARG A 63 2.83 -38.73 -28.59
N LEU A 64 3.33 -39.95 -28.80
CA LEU A 64 4.53 -40.46 -28.09
C LEU A 64 5.78 -39.57 -28.29
N SER A 65 5.81 -38.74 -29.34
CA SER A 65 6.89 -37.80 -29.64
C SER A 65 6.85 -36.47 -28.86
N ASP A 66 5.78 -36.22 -28.10
CA ASP A 66 5.59 -34.97 -27.35
C ASP A 66 6.57 -34.94 -26.14
N ARG A 67 7.74 -34.30 -26.33
CA ARG A 67 8.90 -34.36 -25.42
C ARG A 67 8.70 -33.72 -24.04
N ASN A 68 7.61 -32.96 -23.82
CA ASN A 68 7.34 -32.26 -22.55
C ASN A 68 6.15 -32.90 -21.81
N PRO A 69 6.25 -33.23 -20.50
CA PRO A 69 5.15 -33.85 -19.75
C PRO A 69 3.83 -33.07 -19.81
N GLY A 70 3.88 -31.73 -19.81
CA GLY A 70 2.70 -30.86 -19.93
C GLY A 70 2.13 -30.76 -21.35
N SER A 71 2.88 -31.13 -22.39
CA SER A 71 2.37 -31.14 -23.77
C SER A 71 1.35 -32.25 -24.02
N ASN A 72 1.28 -33.25 -23.15
CA ASN A 72 0.31 -34.36 -23.22
C ASN A 72 -0.96 -34.15 -22.39
N ALA A 73 -1.11 -33.00 -21.71
CA ALA A 73 -2.30 -32.74 -20.91
C ALA A 73 -3.58 -32.69 -21.78
N LEU A 74 -4.59 -33.44 -21.36
CA LEU A 74 -5.92 -33.46 -22.02
C LEU A 74 -6.69 -32.15 -21.77
N GLU A 75 -6.52 -31.58 -20.58
CA GLU A 75 -7.08 -30.28 -20.19
C GLU A 75 -5.97 -29.31 -19.77
N VAL A 76 -6.09 -28.06 -20.21
CA VAL A 76 -5.17 -26.97 -19.90
C VAL A 76 -5.96 -25.72 -19.52
N ALA A 77 -5.33 -24.80 -18.81
CA ALA A 77 -5.87 -23.46 -18.61
C ALA A 77 -5.38 -22.53 -19.74
N LEU A 78 -6.33 -21.86 -20.39
CA LEU A 78 -6.12 -20.89 -21.46
C LEU A 78 -6.41 -19.48 -20.93
N LYS A 79 -5.37 -18.67 -20.75
CA LYS A 79 -5.51 -17.25 -20.36
C LYS A 79 -5.45 -16.36 -21.59
N PHE A 80 -6.47 -15.53 -21.77
CA PHE A 80 -6.62 -14.59 -22.86
C PHE A 80 -6.52 -13.15 -22.37
N GLU A 81 -5.67 -12.35 -23.01
CA GLU A 81 -5.59 -10.91 -22.82
C GLU A 81 -5.74 -10.20 -24.16
N HIS A 82 -6.65 -9.24 -24.23
CA HIS A 82 -6.88 -8.47 -25.44
C HIS A 82 -5.68 -7.54 -25.72
N GLN A 83 -5.37 -7.30 -26.99
CA GLN A 83 -4.23 -6.46 -27.37
C GLN A 83 -4.36 -5.00 -26.92
N THR A 84 -5.57 -4.52 -26.70
CA THR A 84 -5.85 -3.16 -26.17
C THR A 84 -5.94 -3.11 -24.64
N SER A 85 -5.76 -4.24 -23.94
CA SER A 85 -5.70 -4.24 -22.48
C SER A 85 -4.53 -3.39 -21.99
N LYS A 86 -4.68 -2.73 -20.83
CA LYS A 86 -3.64 -1.85 -20.25
C LYS A 86 -2.26 -2.50 -20.10
N GLY A 87 -2.21 -3.83 -19.93
CA GLY A 87 -0.97 -4.62 -19.83
C GLY A 87 -0.26 -4.90 -21.17
N CYS A 88 -0.88 -4.56 -22.30
CA CYS A 88 -0.46 -4.92 -23.66
C CYS A 88 0.00 -3.73 -24.51
N ASN A 89 -0.01 -2.50 -23.96
CA ASN A 89 0.29 -1.27 -24.69
C ASN A 89 1.69 -1.26 -25.36
N TYR A 90 2.62 -2.11 -24.90
CA TYR A 90 3.99 -2.20 -25.41
C TYR A 90 4.34 -3.59 -25.94
N GLY A 91 3.32 -4.39 -26.32
CA GLY A 91 3.50 -5.74 -26.85
C GLY A 91 2.87 -6.82 -25.97
N ALA A 92 3.54 -7.96 -25.84
CA ALA A 92 3.04 -9.07 -25.01
C ALA A 92 2.92 -8.66 -23.53
N PRO A 93 1.95 -9.23 -22.78
CA PRO A 93 1.76 -8.92 -21.37
C PRO A 93 3.03 -9.09 -20.56
N TYR A 94 3.32 -8.15 -19.66
CA TYR A 94 4.47 -8.19 -18.76
C TYR A 94 4.54 -9.50 -17.95
N GLU A 95 3.37 -10.03 -17.58
CA GLU A 95 3.22 -11.32 -16.88
C GLU A 95 3.98 -12.46 -17.56
N TRP A 96 4.09 -12.47 -18.89
CA TRP A 96 4.81 -13.49 -19.65
C TRP A 96 6.31 -13.48 -19.32
N GLN A 97 6.89 -12.32 -19.05
CA GLN A 97 8.30 -12.20 -18.67
C GLN A 97 8.54 -12.71 -17.25
N VAL A 98 7.59 -12.45 -16.35
CA VAL A 98 7.63 -12.94 -14.98
C VAL A 98 7.57 -14.47 -14.97
N TYR A 99 6.63 -15.07 -15.70
CA TYR A 99 6.56 -16.53 -15.82
C TYR A 99 7.83 -17.13 -16.44
N ASN A 100 8.48 -16.51 -17.42
CA ASN A 100 9.74 -17.06 -17.96
C ASN A 100 10.83 -17.15 -16.89
N THR A 101 10.86 -16.18 -15.97
CA THR A 101 11.84 -16.14 -14.88
C THR A 101 11.47 -17.10 -13.75
N LEU A 102 10.16 -17.26 -13.50
CA LEU A 102 9.65 -18.05 -12.39
C LEU A 102 9.31 -19.51 -12.76
N SER A 103 9.23 -19.86 -14.04
CA SER A 103 8.85 -21.21 -14.48
C SER A 103 9.80 -22.27 -13.92
N GLY A 104 9.24 -23.37 -13.44
CA GLY A 104 9.99 -24.45 -12.80
C GLY A 104 10.33 -24.20 -11.33
N ASN A 105 9.99 -23.03 -10.77
CA ASN A 105 10.06 -22.84 -9.31
C ASN A 105 8.85 -23.47 -8.62
N HIS A 106 9.09 -23.86 -7.37
CA HIS A 106 8.09 -24.43 -6.48
C HIS A 106 6.87 -23.50 -6.34
N GLY A 107 5.67 -24.08 -6.47
CA GLY A 107 4.38 -23.37 -6.33
C GLY A 107 4.08 -22.35 -7.43
N VAL A 108 4.71 -22.45 -8.61
CA VAL A 108 4.37 -21.65 -9.80
C VAL A 108 3.89 -22.60 -10.91
N PRO A 109 2.69 -22.40 -11.50
CA PRO A 109 2.22 -23.26 -12.58
C PRO A 109 3.12 -23.15 -13.80
N ARG A 110 3.25 -24.25 -14.56
CA ARG A 110 4.05 -24.24 -15.78
C ARG A 110 3.25 -23.61 -16.91
N VAL A 111 3.96 -22.81 -17.70
CA VAL A 111 3.47 -22.28 -18.97
C VAL A 111 4.01 -23.17 -20.08
N HIS A 112 3.12 -23.80 -20.84
CA HIS A 112 3.48 -24.71 -21.93
C HIS A 112 3.70 -23.97 -23.23
N TYR A 113 2.80 -23.04 -23.55
CA TYR A 113 2.82 -22.28 -24.80
C TYR A 113 2.36 -20.85 -24.54
N LYS A 114 2.88 -19.91 -25.33
CA LYS A 114 2.46 -18.50 -25.33
C LYS A 114 2.56 -17.96 -26.74
N GLY A 115 1.55 -17.21 -27.17
CA GLY A 115 1.55 -16.61 -28.50
C GLY A 115 0.31 -15.79 -28.76
N LYS A 116 0.21 -15.29 -29.99
CA LYS A 116 -0.90 -14.44 -30.42
C LYS A 116 -1.80 -15.22 -31.37
N GLN A 117 -3.10 -15.13 -31.16
CA GLN A 117 -4.10 -15.63 -32.09
C GLN A 117 -5.24 -14.60 -32.17
N ALA A 118 -5.57 -14.16 -33.37
CA ALA A 118 -6.48 -13.03 -33.61
C ALA A 118 -6.07 -11.79 -32.78
N GLU A 119 -7.01 -11.21 -32.02
CA GLU A 119 -6.82 -10.00 -31.21
C GLU A 119 -6.34 -10.28 -29.78
N PHE A 120 -5.95 -11.52 -29.48
CA PHE A 120 -5.59 -11.95 -28.14
C PHE A 120 -4.14 -12.42 -28.03
N TYR A 121 -3.50 -12.03 -26.94
CA TYR A 121 -2.35 -12.74 -26.39
C TYR A 121 -2.88 -13.90 -25.55
N ILE A 122 -2.38 -15.10 -25.83
CA ILE A 122 -2.86 -16.34 -25.21
C ILE A 122 -1.69 -17.06 -24.54
N MET A 123 -1.92 -17.48 -23.30
CA MET A 123 -1.03 -18.33 -22.53
C MET A 123 -1.72 -19.66 -22.22
N VAL A 124 -1.04 -20.77 -22.53
CA VAL A 124 -1.46 -22.15 -22.24
C VAL A 124 -0.64 -22.65 -21.06
N MET A 125 -1.30 -23.01 -19.96
CA MET A 125 -0.66 -23.38 -18.70
C MET A 125 -1.28 -24.61 -18.04
N ASP A 126 -0.61 -25.14 -17.02
CA ASP A 126 -1.10 -26.24 -16.20
C ASP A 126 -2.55 -25.95 -15.74
N MET A 127 -3.42 -26.94 -15.88
CA MET A 127 -4.75 -26.92 -15.25
C MET A 127 -4.58 -27.14 -13.74
N LEU A 128 -5.20 -26.30 -12.91
CA LEU A 128 -5.14 -26.38 -11.45
C LEU A 128 -6.52 -26.68 -10.85
N GLY A 129 -6.53 -26.98 -9.56
CA GLY A 129 -7.73 -27.20 -8.74
C GLY A 129 -8.36 -25.90 -8.22
N PRO A 130 -9.23 -25.99 -7.20
CA PRO A 130 -9.94 -24.84 -6.65
C PRO A 130 -8.99 -23.83 -5.98
N SER A 131 -9.37 -22.54 -6.00
CA SER A 131 -8.68 -21.52 -5.21
C SER A 131 -8.96 -21.65 -3.72
N LEU A 132 -8.13 -21.06 -2.85
CA LEU A 132 -8.42 -21.01 -1.42
C LEU A 132 -9.72 -20.27 -1.12
N TRP A 133 -10.12 -19.32 -1.96
CA TRP A 133 -11.43 -18.67 -1.88
C TRP A 133 -12.57 -19.66 -2.11
N ASP A 134 -12.46 -20.54 -3.12
CA ASP A 134 -13.46 -21.57 -3.42
C ASP A 134 -13.55 -22.60 -2.28
N VAL A 135 -12.40 -23.04 -1.76
CA VAL A 135 -12.33 -23.96 -0.62
C VAL A 135 -12.98 -23.34 0.63
N TRP A 136 -12.67 -22.06 0.92
CA TRP A 136 -13.25 -21.35 2.05
C TRP A 136 -14.77 -21.20 1.92
N ASN A 137 -15.28 -20.87 0.72
CA ASN A 137 -16.72 -20.79 0.47
C ASN A 137 -17.42 -22.15 0.52
N ASN A 138 -16.84 -23.21 -0.04
CA ASN A 138 -17.45 -24.54 -0.05
C ASN A 138 -17.54 -25.14 1.36
N ASN A 139 -16.51 -24.95 2.20
CA ASN A 139 -16.59 -25.31 3.62
C ASN A 139 -17.70 -24.56 4.37
N SER A 140 -18.07 -23.35 3.92
CA SER A 140 -19.19 -22.60 4.52
C SER A 140 -20.55 -23.24 4.22
N HIS A 141 -20.73 -23.86 3.03
CA HIS A 141 -22.00 -24.45 2.64
C HIS A 141 -22.31 -25.75 3.40
N SER A 142 -21.31 -26.59 3.70
CA SER A 142 -21.50 -27.82 4.48
C SER A 142 -21.90 -27.56 5.94
N CYS A 143 -21.46 -26.46 6.54
CA CYS A 143 -21.85 -26.08 7.91
C CYS A 143 -23.29 -25.57 8.00
N VAL A 144 -23.77 -24.86 6.97
CA VAL A 144 -25.16 -24.34 6.93
C VAL A 144 -26.17 -25.49 6.81
N SER A 145 -25.88 -26.54 6.03
CA SER A 145 -26.75 -27.72 5.94
C SER A 145 -26.83 -28.51 7.26
N ALA A 146 -25.73 -28.62 8.00
CA ALA A 146 -25.72 -29.30 9.29
C ALA A 146 -26.47 -28.50 10.38
N LEU A 147 -26.35 -27.17 10.36
CA LEU A 147 -27.07 -26.29 11.28
C LEU A 147 -28.58 -26.23 10.99
N SER A 148 -28.99 -26.23 9.72
CA SER A 148 -30.41 -26.35 9.35
C SER A 148 -31.05 -27.58 9.99
N PHE A 149 -30.33 -28.71 9.97
CA PHE A 149 -30.80 -29.98 10.56
C PHE A 149 -30.90 -29.94 12.09
N ILE A 150 -30.04 -29.16 12.77
CA ILE A 150 -30.07 -28.98 14.23
C ILE A 150 -31.14 -27.95 14.64
N ILE A 151 -31.37 -26.91 13.82
CA ILE A 151 -32.37 -25.86 14.06
C ILE A 151 -33.78 -26.45 13.98
N ASP A 152 -34.03 -27.37 13.05
CA ASP A 152 -35.31 -28.09 12.91
C ASP A 152 -35.64 -28.97 14.13
N LEU A 153 -34.65 -29.35 14.95
CA LEU A 153 -34.83 -30.21 16.13
C LEU A 153 -35.15 -29.48 17.44
N TYR A 154 -34.91 -28.16 17.56
CA TYR A 154 -34.92 -27.50 18.89
C TYR A 154 -35.77 -26.22 19.04
N HIS A 155 -36.44 -25.72 17.99
CA HIS A 155 -37.48 -24.67 18.09
C HIS A 155 -37.21 -23.49 19.06
N LEU A 156 -35.95 -23.06 19.24
CA LEU A 156 -35.60 -22.00 20.18
C LEU A 156 -35.32 -20.68 19.44
N TYR A 157 -36.38 -19.93 19.19
CA TYR A 157 -36.35 -18.69 18.38
C TYR A 157 -35.66 -17.48 19.08
N LEU A 158 -35.19 -17.60 20.32
CA LEU A 158 -34.67 -16.46 21.10
C LEU A 158 -33.14 -16.32 21.13
N THR A 159 -32.38 -17.24 20.51
CA THR A 159 -30.91 -17.14 20.40
C THR A 159 -30.42 -16.72 19.00
N LEU A 160 -31.34 -16.37 18.08
CA LEU A 160 -31.05 -16.10 16.67
C LEU A 160 -30.09 -14.92 16.40
N SER A 161 -30.04 -13.90 17.26
CA SER A 161 -29.11 -12.77 17.07
C SER A 161 -27.69 -13.05 17.61
N ILE A 162 -27.58 -13.97 18.59
CA ILE A 162 -26.30 -14.36 19.18
C ILE A 162 -25.68 -15.53 18.39
N ILE A 163 -26.49 -16.49 17.95
CA ILE A 163 -26.03 -17.66 17.17
C ILE A 163 -25.69 -17.28 15.73
N SER A 164 -26.39 -16.33 15.09
CA SER A 164 -26.01 -15.85 13.74
C SER A 164 -24.62 -15.19 13.67
N ASN A 165 -24.12 -14.66 14.79
CA ASN A 165 -22.74 -14.19 14.93
C ASN A 165 -21.73 -15.30 15.31
N LEU A 166 -22.22 -16.50 15.61
CA LEU A 166 -21.48 -17.69 16.06
C LEU A 166 -21.46 -18.82 15.01
N VAL A 167 -22.07 -18.65 13.83
CA VAL A 167 -21.97 -19.60 12.72
C VAL A 167 -20.56 -19.53 12.10
N PHE A 168 -19.80 -20.59 12.32
CA PHE A 168 -18.37 -20.74 12.04
C PHE A 168 -18.06 -20.78 10.53
N TYR A 169 -17.77 -19.63 9.93
CA TYR A 169 -17.05 -19.54 8.66
C TYR A 169 -15.54 -19.72 8.88
N ARG A 170 -15.02 -20.95 8.97
CA ARG A 170 -13.57 -21.15 9.24
C ARG A 170 -12.98 -22.35 8.53
N MET A 171 -11.82 -22.14 7.90
CA MET A 171 -10.85 -23.22 7.70
C MET A 171 -10.24 -23.57 9.06
N SER A 172 -9.87 -24.84 9.27
CA SER A 172 -9.26 -25.26 10.53
C SER A 172 -7.93 -24.54 10.76
N VAL A 173 -7.56 -24.36 12.03
CA VAL A 173 -6.31 -23.69 12.42
C VAL A 173 -5.11 -24.39 11.78
N GLU A 174 -5.09 -25.73 11.78
CA GLU A 174 -4.05 -26.53 11.14
C GLU A 174 -3.99 -26.31 9.63
N MET A 175 -5.15 -26.25 8.96
CA MET A 175 -5.19 -25.99 7.52
C MET A 175 -4.64 -24.60 7.17
N VAL A 176 -5.04 -23.55 7.91
CA VAL A 176 -4.52 -22.20 7.66
C VAL A 176 -3.03 -22.09 8.02
N ALA A 177 -2.56 -22.83 9.03
CA ALA A 177 -1.14 -22.90 9.34
C ALA A 177 -0.33 -23.58 8.22
N CYS A 178 -0.81 -24.70 7.67
CA CYS A 178 -0.17 -25.35 6.52
C CYS A 178 -0.14 -24.42 5.29
N ILE A 179 -1.25 -23.71 5.03
CA ILE A 179 -1.31 -22.67 3.98
C ILE A 179 -0.27 -21.58 4.25
N GLY A 180 -0.16 -21.10 5.50
CA GLY A 180 0.81 -20.09 5.88
C GLY A 180 2.25 -20.54 5.59
N ILE A 181 2.63 -21.73 6.04
CA ILE A 181 3.96 -22.32 5.81
C ILE A 181 4.28 -22.40 4.31
N GLU A 182 3.36 -22.98 3.53
CA GLU A 182 3.57 -23.22 2.11
C GLU A 182 3.57 -21.90 1.32
N ALA A 183 2.65 -20.98 1.59
CA ALA A 183 2.59 -19.67 0.95
C ALA A 183 3.84 -18.82 1.24
N ILE A 184 4.37 -18.86 2.47
CA ILE A 184 5.64 -18.20 2.81
C ILE A 184 6.79 -18.76 1.97
N SER A 185 6.85 -20.09 1.78
CA SER A 185 7.86 -20.73 0.95
C SER A 185 7.77 -20.34 -0.52
N ILE A 186 6.55 -20.27 -1.07
CA ILE A 186 6.32 -19.84 -2.47
C ILE A 186 6.75 -18.38 -2.66
N LEU A 187 6.36 -17.49 -1.73
CA LEU A 187 6.77 -16.09 -1.75
C LEU A 187 8.28 -15.94 -1.60
N GLU A 188 8.94 -16.68 -0.71
CA GLU A 188 10.41 -16.69 -0.59
C GLU A 188 11.08 -17.04 -1.93
N LYS A 189 10.60 -18.07 -2.63
CA LYS A 189 11.12 -18.47 -3.94
C LYS A 189 10.94 -17.38 -4.98
N MET A 190 9.77 -16.75 -5.05
CA MET A 190 9.51 -15.62 -5.93
C MET A 190 10.42 -14.42 -5.61
N HIS A 191 10.54 -14.07 -4.33
CA HIS A 191 11.41 -13.00 -3.85
C HIS A 191 12.88 -13.27 -4.18
N SER A 192 13.36 -14.51 -4.06
CA SER A 192 14.74 -14.88 -4.39
C SER A 192 15.10 -14.57 -5.86
N LYS A 193 14.10 -14.69 -6.76
CA LYS A 193 14.21 -14.36 -8.19
C LYS A 193 14.06 -12.87 -8.50
N GLY A 194 13.91 -12.03 -7.48
CA GLY A 194 13.87 -10.57 -7.60
C GLY A 194 12.49 -9.98 -7.84
N TYR A 195 11.42 -10.76 -7.68
CA TYR A 195 10.05 -10.32 -7.91
C TYR A 195 9.22 -10.32 -6.62
N VAL A 196 8.32 -9.36 -6.50
CA VAL A 196 7.19 -9.36 -5.56
C VAL A 196 5.90 -9.56 -6.35
N HIS A 197 4.92 -10.23 -5.74
CA HIS A 197 3.65 -10.57 -6.34
C HIS A 197 2.71 -9.37 -6.47
N GLY A 198 2.52 -8.60 -5.39
CA GLY A 198 1.73 -7.36 -5.38
C GLY A 198 0.21 -7.55 -5.32
N ASP A 199 -0.30 -8.78 -5.39
CA ASP A 199 -1.75 -9.08 -5.22
C ASP A 199 -2.00 -10.41 -4.49
N VAL A 200 -1.36 -10.58 -3.33
CA VAL A 200 -1.52 -11.78 -2.49
C VAL A 200 -2.92 -11.79 -1.87
N LYS A 201 -3.70 -12.84 -2.16
CA LYS A 201 -5.09 -13.02 -1.72
C LYS A 201 -5.55 -14.48 -1.88
N PRO A 202 -6.63 -14.93 -1.22
CA PRO A 202 -7.13 -16.30 -1.34
C PRO A 202 -7.39 -16.77 -2.78
N GLU A 203 -7.87 -15.89 -3.65
CA GLU A 203 -8.23 -16.20 -5.04
C GLU A 203 -7.02 -16.54 -5.91
N ASN A 204 -5.82 -16.05 -5.55
CA ASN A 204 -4.60 -16.25 -6.31
C ASN A 204 -3.77 -17.45 -5.82
N PHE A 205 -4.22 -18.13 -4.77
CA PHE A 205 -3.64 -19.39 -4.33
C PHE A 205 -4.57 -20.54 -4.71
N LEU A 206 -4.10 -21.44 -5.57
CA LEU A 206 -4.86 -22.59 -6.06
C LEU A 206 -4.23 -23.89 -5.58
N LEU A 207 -5.08 -24.90 -5.35
CA LEU A 207 -4.64 -26.27 -5.12
C LEU A 207 -4.30 -26.96 -6.44
N GLY A 208 -3.55 -28.06 -6.38
CA GLY A 208 -3.39 -28.93 -7.55
C GLY A 208 -4.70 -29.63 -7.95
N PRO A 209 -4.74 -30.25 -9.14
CA PRO A 209 -5.95 -30.91 -9.62
C PRO A 209 -6.43 -32.03 -8.67
N PRO A 210 -7.73 -32.13 -8.37
CA PRO A 210 -8.27 -33.19 -7.52
C PRO A 210 -7.96 -34.59 -8.04
N GLY A 211 -7.69 -35.53 -7.13
CA GLY A 211 -7.40 -36.93 -7.50
C GLY A 211 -6.02 -37.14 -8.15
N THR A 212 -5.15 -36.12 -8.09
CA THR A 212 -3.76 -36.23 -8.51
C THR A 212 -2.83 -36.21 -7.28
N PRO A 213 -1.57 -36.68 -7.39
CA PRO A 213 -0.59 -36.58 -6.31
C PRO A 213 -0.32 -35.13 -5.86
N ASP A 214 -0.68 -34.16 -6.70
CA ASP A 214 -0.48 -32.73 -6.46
C ASP A 214 -1.71 -32.05 -5.83
N GLU A 215 -2.81 -32.77 -5.54
CA GLU A 215 -4.08 -32.18 -5.07
C GLU A 215 -3.93 -31.32 -3.81
N LYS A 216 -2.97 -31.66 -2.93
CA LYS A 216 -2.68 -30.91 -1.70
C LYS A 216 -1.58 -29.84 -1.87
N LYS A 217 -0.99 -29.70 -3.06
CA LYS A 217 0.05 -28.70 -3.34
C LYS A 217 -0.58 -27.34 -3.61
N LEU A 218 0.08 -26.29 -3.12
CA LEU A 218 -0.35 -24.92 -3.31
C LEU A 218 0.42 -24.27 -4.47
N PHE A 219 -0.29 -23.48 -5.27
CA PHE A 219 0.26 -22.74 -6.39
C PHE A 219 -0.17 -21.27 -6.31
N LEU A 220 0.75 -20.36 -6.60
CA LEU A 220 0.50 -18.93 -6.73
C LEU A 220 0.32 -18.57 -8.21
N VAL A 221 -0.79 -17.92 -8.53
CA VAL A 221 -1.16 -17.53 -9.90
C VAL A 221 -1.42 -16.02 -10.01
N ASP A 222 -1.64 -15.55 -11.23
CA ASP A 222 -1.92 -14.15 -11.59
C ASP A 222 -0.77 -13.17 -11.27
N LEU A 223 0.30 -13.27 -12.05
CA LEU A 223 1.52 -12.47 -11.90
C LEU A 223 1.42 -11.10 -12.62
N GLY A 224 0.20 -10.68 -12.99
CA GLY A 224 -0.04 -9.46 -13.77
C GLY A 224 0.31 -8.17 -13.03
N LEU A 225 0.36 -8.20 -11.69
CA LEU A 225 0.77 -7.08 -10.84
C LEU A 225 2.19 -7.23 -10.26
N ALA A 226 2.89 -8.31 -10.62
CA ALA A 226 4.23 -8.55 -10.10
C ALA A 226 5.18 -7.42 -10.51
N THR A 227 6.10 -7.06 -9.62
CA THR A 227 7.11 -6.03 -9.89
C THR A 227 8.48 -6.49 -9.39
N LYS A 228 9.55 -5.89 -9.90
CA LYS A 228 10.90 -6.16 -9.40
C LYS A 228 11.14 -5.38 -8.12
N TRP A 229 11.72 -6.02 -7.10
CA TRP A 229 12.15 -5.36 -5.86
C TRP A 229 13.68 -5.19 -5.78
N LYS A 230 14.42 -5.82 -6.69
CA LYS A 230 15.86 -5.60 -6.89
C LYS A 230 16.19 -5.55 -8.37
N ASP A 231 17.27 -4.84 -8.69
CA ASP A 231 17.86 -4.86 -10.01
C ASP A 231 18.50 -6.23 -10.29
N ALA A 232 18.32 -6.73 -11.51
CA ALA A 232 18.75 -8.08 -11.88
C ALA A 232 20.27 -8.18 -12.14
N GLY A 233 20.92 -7.07 -12.52
CA GLY A 233 22.35 -7.06 -12.83
C GLY A 233 23.21 -6.77 -11.61
N THR A 234 22.83 -5.76 -10.83
CA THR A 234 23.58 -5.29 -9.65
C THR A 234 23.14 -5.97 -8.36
N GLY A 235 21.94 -6.54 -8.32
CA GLY A 235 21.35 -7.07 -7.09
C GLY A 235 20.90 -5.98 -6.10
N HIS A 236 21.06 -4.69 -6.44
CA HIS A 236 20.69 -3.58 -5.58
C HIS A 236 19.17 -3.51 -5.40
N HIS A 237 18.75 -3.15 -4.20
CA HIS A 237 17.34 -2.91 -3.88
C HIS A 237 16.78 -1.77 -4.73
N VAL A 238 15.51 -1.84 -5.10
CA VAL A 238 14.83 -0.72 -5.78
C VAL A 238 14.83 0.54 -4.92
N GLU A 239 14.89 1.69 -5.58
CA GLU A 239 14.78 2.97 -4.91
C GLU A 239 13.38 3.18 -4.32
N TYR A 240 13.35 3.80 -3.15
CA TYR A 240 12.10 4.18 -2.50
C TYR A 240 11.45 5.36 -3.24
N ASP A 241 10.16 5.22 -3.53
CA ASP A 241 9.32 6.28 -4.04
C ASP A 241 7.92 6.20 -3.42
N GLN A 242 7.18 7.32 -3.47
CA GLN A 242 5.78 7.38 -3.09
C GLN A 242 4.98 8.13 -4.15
N ARG A 243 3.94 7.48 -4.66
CA ARG A 243 3.00 8.00 -5.66
C ARG A 243 1.57 7.87 -5.14
N PRO A 244 1.07 8.84 -4.36
CA PRO A 244 -0.22 8.73 -3.67
C PRO A 244 -1.45 8.52 -4.58
N ASP A 245 -1.34 8.79 -5.89
CA ASP A 245 -2.41 8.57 -6.86
C ASP A 245 -2.40 7.17 -7.50
N ILE A 246 -1.39 6.33 -7.20
CA ILE A 246 -1.24 4.99 -7.76
C ILE A 246 -1.47 3.96 -6.66
N PHE A 247 -2.60 3.25 -6.76
CA PHE A 247 -2.89 2.06 -5.97
C PHE A 247 -2.86 0.82 -6.88
N ARG A 248 -2.34 -0.30 -6.37
CA ARG A 248 -2.35 -1.62 -7.03
C ARG A 248 -2.74 -2.71 -6.03
N GLY A 249 -3.34 -3.78 -6.56
CA GLY A 249 -3.77 -4.94 -5.79
C GLY A 249 -5.19 -4.84 -5.26
N THR A 250 -5.57 -5.82 -4.45
CA THR A 250 -6.92 -5.93 -3.90
C THR A 250 -7.03 -5.17 -2.57
N VAL A 251 -7.83 -4.09 -2.52
CA VAL A 251 -8.01 -3.19 -1.35
C VAL A 251 -8.07 -3.91 0.00
N ARG A 252 -8.83 -5.01 0.07
CA ARG A 252 -9.04 -5.81 1.27
C ARG A 252 -7.73 -6.38 1.83
N TYR A 253 -6.86 -6.91 0.97
CA TYR A 253 -5.66 -7.65 1.37
C TYR A 253 -4.37 -6.85 1.18
N ALA A 254 -4.36 -5.79 0.37
CA ALA A 254 -3.15 -4.99 0.10
C ALA A 254 -2.54 -4.39 1.39
N SER A 255 -1.20 -4.32 1.45
CA SER A 255 -0.46 -3.66 2.54
C SER A 255 -0.84 -2.19 2.70
N VAL A 256 -0.59 -1.60 3.88
CA VAL A 256 -0.74 -0.14 4.06
C VAL A 256 0.19 0.66 3.15
N HIS A 257 1.36 0.12 2.82
CA HIS A 257 2.32 0.78 1.93
C HIS A 257 1.79 0.86 0.49
N ALA A 258 1.11 -0.20 0.01
CA ALA A 258 0.42 -0.18 -1.28
C ALA A 258 -0.72 0.85 -1.30
N HIS A 259 -1.49 0.99 -0.21
CA HIS A 259 -2.52 2.03 -0.06
C HIS A 259 -1.93 3.45 -0.09
N LEU A 260 -0.74 3.64 0.48
CA LEU A 260 0.00 4.90 0.47
C LEU A 260 0.72 5.15 -0.87
N GLY A 261 0.65 4.23 -1.83
CA GLY A 261 1.31 4.35 -3.13
C GLY A 261 2.83 4.27 -3.06
N ARG A 262 3.39 3.61 -2.04
CA ARG A 262 4.83 3.39 -1.90
C ARG A 262 5.31 2.32 -2.88
N THR A 263 6.60 2.36 -3.23
CA THR A 263 7.26 1.28 -3.97
C THR A 263 7.04 -0.06 -3.25
N GLY A 264 6.48 -1.04 -3.96
CA GLY A 264 6.18 -2.37 -3.39
C GLY A 264 7.43 -3.23 -3.25
N THR A 265 7.52 -3.96 -2.12
CA THR A 265 8.67 -4.78 -1.73
C THR A 265 8.23 -6.09 -1.06
N ARG A 266 9.19 -6.88 -0.59
CA ARG A 266 8.94 -8.20 0.02
C ARG A 266 8.03 -8.12 1.26
N ARG A 267 8.09 -7.02 2.02
CA ARG A 267 7.23 -6.82 3.20
C ARG A 267 5.75 -6.72 2.83
N ASP A 268 5.45 -6.17 1.66
CA ASP A 268 4.07 -5.95 1.19
C ASP A 268 3.34 -7.26 0.93
N ASP A 269 4.01 -8.23 0.30
CA ASP A 269 3.46 -9.55 0.05
C ASP A 269 3.22 -10.32 1.36
N LEU A 270 4.15 -10.22 2.32
CA LEU A 270 4.01 -10.88 3.62
C LEU A 270 2.92 -10.22 4.50
N GLU A 271 2.78 -8.90 4.48
CA GLU A 271 1.68 -8.19 5.14
C GLU A 271 0.33 -8.59 4.52
N SER A 272 0.28 -8.67 3.20
CA SER A 272 -0.93 -9.11 2.47
C SER A 272 -1.27 -10.58 2.76
N LEU A 273 -0.25 -11.44 2.91
CA LEU A 273 -0.42 -12.82 3.35
C LEU A 273 -0.96 -12.87 4.79
N ALA A 274 -0.45 -12.07 5.71
CA ALA A 274 -0.97 -12.01 7.08
C ALA A 274 -2.47 -11.66 7.09
N TYR A 275 -2.89 -10.65 6.32
CA TYR A 275 -4.31 -10.30 6.19
C TYR A 275 -5.13 -11.44 5.55
N THR A 276 -4.56 -12.14 4.57
CA THR A 276 -5.16 -13.31 3.93
C THR A 276 -5.39 -14.45 4.94
N LEU A 277 -4.38 -14.82 5.74
CA LEU A 277 -4.50 -15.90 6.73
C LEU A 277 -5.51 -15.54 7.83
N ILE A 278 -5.49 -14.30 8.33
CA ILE A 278 -6.49 -13.85 9.32
C ILE A 278 -7.90 -13.87 8.73
N PHE A 279 -8.06 -13.51 7.46
CA PHE A 279 -9.34 -13.64 6.77
C PHE A 279 -9.80 -15.11 6.69
N LEU A 280 -8.94 -16.05 6.31
CA LEU A 280 -9.29 -17.48 6.23
C LEU A 280 -9.71 -18.06 7.59
N LEU A 281 -9.12 -17.56 8.69
CA LEU A 281 -9.46 -17.95 10.06
C LEU A 281 -10.72 -17.29 10.61
N ARG A 282 -10.97 -16.02 10.28
CA ARG A 282 -12.03 -15.21 10.92
C ARG A 282 -13.23 -14.95 10.03
N GLY A 283 -13.10 -15.17 8.72
CA GLY A 283 -14.07 -14.84 7.68
C GLY A 283 -14.29 -13.36 7.41
N ARG A 284 -13.70 -12.48 8.23
CA ARG A 284 -13.78 -11.03 8.05
C ARG A 284 -12.55 -10.32 8.58
N LEU A 285 -12.27 -9.16 7.98
CA LEU A 285 -11.28 -8.18 8.40
C LEU A 285 -11.97 -6.90 8.89
N PRO A 286 -11.40 -6.16 9.86
CA PRO A 286 -12.03 -4.99 10.48
C PRO A 286 -12.33 -3.80 9.54
N TRP A 287 -11.79 -3.83 8.32
CA TRP A 287 -11.88 -2.77 7.32
C TRP A 287 -12.75 -3.16 6.11
N GLN A 288 -13.63 -4.15 6.25
CA GLN A 288 -14.64 -4.46 5.23
C GLN A 288 -15.88 -3.55 5.39
N GLY A 289 -16.60 -3.31 4.28
CA GLY A 289 -17.86 -2.56 4.26
C GLY A 289 -17.76 -1.10 3.81
N TYR A 290 -16.57 -0.54 3.64
CA TYR A 290 -16.40 0.80 3.09
C TYR A 290 -16.74 0.84 1.58
N GLN A 291 -17.43 1.90 1.15
CA GLN A 291 -17.85 2.13 -0.24
C GLN A 291 -17.51 3.55 -0.71
N GLY A 292 -17.66 3.81 -2.01
CA GLY A 292 -17.40 5.11 -2.64
C GLY A 292 -15.95 5.36 -3.05
N GLU A 293 -15.68 6.53 -3.63
CA GLU A 293 -14.36 6.88 -4.20
C GLU A 293 -13.24 6.91 -3.14
N ASN A 294 -13.57 7.25 -1.89
CA ASN A 294 -12.63 7.31 -0.77
C ASN A 294 -12.45 5.96 -0.04
N LYS A 295 -12.98 4.85 -0.57
CA LYS A 295 -12.88 3.50 0.03
C LYS A 295 -11.44 3.12 0.37
N GLY A 296 -10.49 3.36 -0.54
CA GLY A 296 -9.07 3.06 -0.31
C GLY A 296 -8.48 3.81 0.88
N PHE A 297 -8.75 5.12 0.98
CA PHE A 297 -8.32 5.95 2.09
C PHE A 297 -8.86 5.46 3.43
N LEU A 298 -10.16 5.17 3.51
CA LEU A 298 -10.81 4.71 4.75
C LEU A 298 -10.30 3.33 5.19
N VAL A 299 -10.08 2.42 4.24
CA VAL A 299 -9.49 1.12 4.51
C VAL A 299 -8.06 1.27 5.03
N CYS A 300 -7.24 2.12 4.40
CA CYS A 300 -5.88 2.40 4.86
C CYS A 300 -5.86 2.96 6.27
N LYS A 301 -6.68 3.98 6.55
CA LYS A 301 -6.85 4.58 7.88
C LYS A 301 -7.18 3.52 8.93
N LYS A 302 -8.17 2.65 8.63
CA LYS A 302 -8.59 1.58 9.54
C LYS A 302 -7.49 0.53 9.75
N LYS A 303 -6.75 0.14 8.71
CA LYS A 303 -5.60 -0.77 8.78
C LYS A 303 -4.47 -0.21 9.64
N MET A 304 -4.21 1.09 9.55
CA MET A 304 -3.17 1.74 10.36
C MET A 304 -3.60 1.90 11.83
N ALA A 305 -4.89 2.09 12.10
CA ALA A 305 -5.42 2.20 13.45
C ALA A 305 -5.67 0.84 14.15
N THR A 306 -5.59 -0.28 13.43
CA THR A 306 -5.87 -1.61 13.98
C THR A 306 -4.56 -2.28 14.37
N SER A 307 -4.38 -2.52 15.66
CA SER A 307 -3.20 -3.22 16.17
C SER A 307 -3.23 -4.73 15.87
N PRO A 308 -2.08 -5.43 15.89
CA PRO A 308 -2.05 -6.89 15.72
C PRO A 308 -2.97 -7.63 16.72
N GLU A 309 -3.09 -7.13 17.95
CA GLU A 309 -4.00 -7.64 18.98
C GLU A 309 -5.46 -7.56 18.55
N SER A 310 -5.88 -6.37 18.11
CA SER A 310 -7.25 -6.12 17.67
C SER A 310 -7.58 -6.90 16.40
N LEU A 311 -6.62 -7.01 15.46
CA LEU A 311 -6.79 -7.77 14.22
C LEU A 311 -6.96 -9.26 14.48
N CYS A 312 -6.10 -9.84 15.32
CA CYS A 312 -6.09 -11.28 15.58
C CYS A 312 -7.23 -11.68 16.53
N GLY A 313 -7.55 -10.84 17.53
CA GLY A 313 -8.50 -11.19 18.58
C GLY A 313 -8.14 -12.53 19.22
N ILE A 314 -9.04 -13.51 19.11
CA ILE A 314 -8.86 -14.88 19.64
C ILE A 314 -8.09 -15.84 18.71
N CYS A 315 -7.43 -15.35 17.66
CA CYS A 315 -6.59 -16.23 16.83
C CYS A 315 -5.42 -16.81 17.65
N PRO A 316 -4.93 -18.02 17.32
CA PRO A 316 -3.75 -18.59 17.99
C PRO A 316 -2.52 -17.67 17.90
N GLN A 317 -1.71 -17.69 18.95
CA GLN A 317 -0.56 -16.80 19.13
C GLN A 317 0.42 -16.77 17.94
N PRO A 318 0.73 -17.89 17.24
CA PRO A 318 1.56 -17.86 16.04
C PRO A 318 1.11 -16.87 14.95
N PHE A 319 -0.19 -16.75 14.70
CA PHE A 319 -0.72 -15.82 13.69
C PHE A 319 -0.52 -14.36 14.12
N ARG A 320 -0.70 -14.08 15.42
CA ARG A 320 -0.43 -12.75 15.98
C ARG A 320 1.05 -12.39 15.88
N HIS A 321 1.95 -13.29 16.27
CA HIS A 321 3.39 -13.07 16.15
C HIS A 321 3.81 -12.86 14.68
N PHE A 322 3.20 -13.58 13.74
CA PHE A 322 3.44 -13.38 12.32
C PHE A 322 3.01 -11.98 11.88
N VAL A 323 1.81 -11.52 12.26
CA VAL A 323 1.34 -10.16 11.98
C VAL A 323 2.28 -9.13 12.59
N GLU A 324 2.65 -9.26 13.87
CA GLU A 324 3.56 -8.35 14.57
C GLU A 324 4.92 -8.26 13.88
N TYR A 325 5.46 -9.39 13.41
CA TYR A 325 6.70 -9.42 12.68
C TYR A 325 6.61 -8.67 11.34
N VAL A 326 5.63 -9.01 10.48
CA VAL A 326 5.58 -8.48 9.11
C VAL A 326 5.26 -6.99 9.06
N VAL A 327 4.41 -6.48 9.97
CA VAL A 327 4.04 -5.06 9.97
C VAL A 327 5.14 -4.13 10.50
N ASN A 328 6.24 -4.70 11.00
CA ASN A 328 7.42 -3.97 11.48
C ASN A 328 8.66 -4.16 10.57
N LEU A 329 8.51 -4.80 9.40
CA LEU A 329 9.60 -4.91 8.43
C LEU A 329 9.89 -3.55 7.77
N LYS A 330 11.18 -3.21 7.65
CA LYS A 330 11.63 -2.03 6.87
C LYS A 330 11.52 -2.29 5.37
N PHE A 331 11.59 -1.21 4.60
CA PHE A 331 11.46 -1.22 3.15
C PHE A 331 12.47 -2.15 2.46
N ASP A 332 13.73 -2.08 2.87
CA ASP A 332 14.85 -2.81 2.29
C ASP A 332 15.26 -4.07 3.08
N GLU A 333 14.61 -4.31 4.22
CA GLU A 333 14.89 -5.44 5.10
C GLU A 333 14.63 -6.79 4.40
N GLU A 334 15.56 -7.73 4.56
CA GLU A 334 15.39 -9.10 4.10
C GLU A 334 14.55 -9.88 5.12
N PRO A 335 13.35 -10.38 4.74
CA PRO A 335 12.55 -11.14 5.69
C PRO A 335 13.20 -12.46 6.08
N ASN A 336 13.24 -12.77 7.37
CA ASN A 336 13.58 -14.09 7.88
C ASN A 336 12.41 -15.07 7.68
N TYR A 337 12.26 -15.57 6.45
CA TYR A 337 11.19 -16.52 6.09
C TYR A 337 11.19 -17.78 6.96
N ALA A 338 12.38 -18.27 7.34
CA ALA A 338 12.54 -19.43 8.21
C ALA A 338 11.93 -19.20 9.61
N LYS A 339 12.15 -18.02 10.20
CA LYS A 339 11.49 -17.60 11.45
C LYS A 339 9.98 -17.57 11.28
N CYS A 340 9.47 -16.98 10.20
CA CYS A 340 8.03 -16.92 9.92
C CYS A 340 7.39 -18.30 9.86
N ILE A 341 8.03 -19.26 9.17
CA ILE A 341 7.56 -20.65 9.09
C ILE A 341 7.55 -21.30 10.47
N SER A 342 8.64 -21.14 11.23
CA SER A 342 8.79 -21.78 12.55
C SER A 342 7.73 -21.38 13.59
N LEU A 343 7.06 -20.24 13.39
CA LEU A 343 5.94 -19.82 14.25
C LEU A 343 4.81 -20.86 14.24
N PHE A 344 4.62 -21.55 13.11
CA PHE A 344 3.50 -22.47 12.89
C PHE A 344 3.83 -23.94 13.21
N ASP A 345 5.09 -24.27 13.52
CA ASP A 345 5.54 -25.66 13.77
C ASP A 345 4.70 -26.36 14.86
N GLY A 346 4.35 -25.63 15.93
CA GLY A 346 3.57 -26.17 17.04
C GLY A 346 2.08 -26.40 16.73
N ILE A 347 1.60 -25.97 15.57
CA ILE A 347 0.21 -26.14 15.14
C ILE A 347 0.05 -27.36 14.23
N VAL A 348 1.06 -27.65 13.40
CA VAL A 348 0.96 -28.62 12.31
C VAL A 348 1.29 -30.03 12.82
N GLY A 349 0.47 -31.02 12.48
CA GLY A 349 0.68 -32.40 12.87
C GLY A 349 2.05 -32.96 12.41
N PRO A 350 2.66 -33.87 13.21
CA PRO A 350 4.00 -34.39 12.93
C PRO A 350 4.08 -35.27 11.68
N ASN A 351 2.96 -35.87 11.26
CA ASN A 351 2.88 -36.72 10.07
C ASN A 351 2.50 -35.88 8.82
N PRO A 352 3.40 -35.69 7.83
CA PRO A 352 3.12 -34.92 6.63
C PRO A 352 2.01 -35.49 5.74
N ASP A 353 1.83 -36.81 5.72
CA ASP A 353 0.92 -37.48 4.78
C ASP A 353 -0.56 -37.16 5.06
N ILE A 354 -0.88 -36.94 6.34
CA ILE A 354 -2.24 -36.63 6.79
C ILE A 354 -2.53 -35.13 6.83
N ARG A 355 -1.54 -34.27 6.56
CA ARG A 355 -1.76 -32.81 6.56
C ARG A 355 -2.80 -32.44 5.52
N PRO A 356 -3.62 -31.40 5.80
CA PRO A 356 -4.62 -30.92 4.84
C PRO A 356 -3.99 -30.28 3.61
N ILE A 357 -2.77 -29.74 3.74
CA ILE A 357 -2.01 -29.09 2.66
C ILE A 357 -0.55 -29.57 2.75
N ASN A 358 0.06 -29.81 1.59
CA ASN A 358 1.47 -30.18 1.52
C ASN A 358 2.35 -28.96 1.87
N THR A 359 3.37 -29.19 2.69
CA THR A 359 4.33 -28.19 3.20
C THR A 359 5.78 -28.51 2.81
N ASP A 360 5.97 -29.42 1.85
CA ASP A 360 7.29 -29.88 1.40
C ASP A 360 8.16 -28.75 0.82
N GLY A 361 7.53 -27.71 0.27
CA GLY A 361 8.24 -26.52 -0.22
C GLY A 361 9.10 -25.87 0.86
N ALA A 362 8.61 -25.89 2.11
CA ALA A 362 9.26 -25.29 3.25
C ALA A 362 10.37 -26.16 3.86
N GLN A 363 10.54 -27.43 3.47
CA GLN A 363 11.51 -28.35 4.10
C GLN A 363 12.93 -27.78 4.19
N LYS A 364 13.39 -27.10 3.13
CA LYS A 364 14.72 -26.46 3.11
C LYS A 364 14.85 -25.36 4.17
N LEU A 365 13.80 -24.55 4.33
CA LEU A 365 13.77 -23.47 5.32
C LEU A 365 13.63 -24.04 6.74
N ILE A 366 12.83 -25.10 6.92
CA ILE A 366 12.67 -25.82 8.19
C ILE A 366 14.01 -26.44 8.64
N TYR A 367 14.78 -27.03 7.71
CA TYR A 367 16.10 -27.59 8.02
C TYR A 367 17.11 -26.52 8.48
N GLN A 368 17.07 -25.32 7.90
CA GLN A 368 17.91 -24.20 8.35
C GLN A 368 17.59 -23.78 9.80
N VAL A 369 16.33 -23.86 10.23
CA VAL A 369 15.94 -23.64 11.63
C VAL A 369 16.48 -24.76 12.53
N GLY A 370 16.38 -26.01 12.09
CA GLY A 370 16.87 -27.19 12.83
C GLY A 370 18.38 -27.16 13.10
N GLN A 371 19.20 -26.73 12.14
CA GLN A 371 20.65 -26.56 12.35
C GLN A 371 20.99 -25.40 13.29
N LYS A 372 20.18 -24.33 13.32
CA LYS A 372 20.35 -23.21 14.25
C LYS A 372 19.86 -23.51 15.66
N ARG A 373 18.86 -24.39 15.84
CA ARG A 373 18.44 -24.88 17.17
C ARG A 373 19.54 -25.60 17.93
N GLY A 374 20.48 -26.26 17.24
CA GLY A 374 21.70 -26.82 17.86
C GLY A 374 22.67 -25.77 18.44
N ARG A 375 22.45 -24.49 18.17
CA ARG A 375 23.21 -23.34 18.70
C ARG A 375 22.35 -22.32 19.45
N LEU A 376 21.06 -22.61 19.67
CA LEU A 376 20.13 -21.72 20.34
C LEU A 376 19.41 -22.51 21.44
N VAL A 377 20.15 -22.76 22.52
CA VAL A 377 19.53 -22.77 23.85
C VAL A 377 18.99 -21.36 24.01
N VAL A 378 17.66 -21.25 24.00
CA VAL A 378 16.84 -20.16 24.53
C VAL A 378 17.65 -18.89 24.77
N ASP A 379 17.80 -18.04 23.74
CA ASP A 379 18.14 -16.65 23.96
C ASP A 379 16.85 -15.97 24.45
N GLU A 380 16.53 -16.22 25.72
CA GLU A 380 15.57 -15.43 26.52
C GLU A 380 16.19 -14.10 26.95
N ASN A 381 17.38 -13.75 26.45
CA ASN A 381 18.01 -12.45 26.63
C ASN A 381 17.71 -11.53 25.46
N ASP A 382 16.42 -11.23 25.22
CA ASP A 382 16.00 -10.08 24.42
C ASP A 382 16.16 -8.79 25.27
N ASP A 383 17.39 -8.56 25.76
CA ASP A 383 17.84 -7.32 26.41
C ASP A 383 18.52 -6.38 25.38
N GLU A 384 18.25 -6.58 24.08
CA GLU A 384 18.43 -5.54 23.09
C GLU A 384 17.35 -4.48 23.31
N GLN A 385 17.77 -3.23 23.54
CA GLN A 385 16.94 -2.02 23.58
C GLN A 385 15.67 -2.17 22.75
N PRO A 386 14.48 -1.78 23.27
CA PRO A 386 13.22 -2.03 22.60
C PRO A 386 13.30 -1.55 21.14
N LYS A 387 13.37 -2.50 20.20
CA LYS A 387 13.42 -2.21 18.77
C LYS A 387 12.22 -1.30 18.50
N LYS A 388 12.50 -0.03 18.17
CA LYS A 388 11.46 0.99 17.99
C LYS A 388 10.42 0.42 17.03
N LYS A 389 9.23 0.10 17.54
CA LYS A 389 8.14 -0.43 16.74
C LYS A 389 7.84 0.59 15.63
N ILE A 390 8.00 0.18 14.37
CA ILE A 390 7.89 1.07 13.21
C ILE A 390 6.46 1.61 13.09
N ARG A 391 5.48 0.78 13.42
CA ARG A 391 4.05 1.05 13.17
C ARG A 391 3.24 1.43 14.42
N MET A 392 3.82 1.41 15.62
CA MET A 392 3.12 1.85 16.83
C MET A 392 3.30 3.37 17.00
N GLY A 393 2.39 4.13 16.39
CA GLY A 393 2.28 5.57 16.57
C GLY A 393 0.92 5.95 17.17
N MET A 394 0.92 6.91 18.09
CA MET A 394 -0.29 7.67 18.41
C MET A 394 -0.62 8.60 17.22
N PRO A 395 -1.89 8.95 16.99
CA PRO A 395 -2.29 9.91 15.94
C PRO A 395 -1.50 11.22 16.00
N ALA A 396 -1.53 12.00 14.92
CA ALA A 396 -0.83 13.28 14.71
C ALA A 396 -1.29 14.43 15.65
N THR A 397 -1.32 14.20 16.96
CA THR A 397 -1.53 15.21 18.00
C THR A 397 -0.19 15.75 18.53
N GLN A 398 0.91 15.42 17.88
CA GLN A 398 2.25 15.89 18.22
C GLN A 398 2.68 16.98 17.24
N TRP A 399 3.28 18.03 17.78
CA TRP A 399 4.06 18.99 17.00
C TRP A 399 5.22 18.27 16.32
N ILE A 400 5.45 18.60 15.05
CA ILE A 400 6.59 18.12 14.30
C ILE A 400 7.39 19.34 13.89
N SER A 401 8.52 19.55 14.56
CA SER A 401 9.39 20.70 14.29
C SER A 401 10.55 20.27 13.42
N VAL A 402 10.77 21.01 12.34
CA VAL A 402 11.88 20.78 11.42
C VAL A 402 12.93 21.85 11.66
N TYR A 403 14.15 21.43 11.95
CA TYR A 403 15.28 22.30 12.25
C TYR A 403 16.26 22.26 11.09
N ASN A 404 16.67 23.43 10.60
CA ASN A 404 17.80 23.54 9.69
C ASN A 404 18.94 24.27 10.40
N ALA A 405 20.11 23.66 10.49
CA ALA A 405 21.30 24.38 10.96
C ALA A 405 21.66 25.47 9.94
N ARG A 406 21.80 26.71 10.42
CA ARG A 406 22.16 27.88 9.60
C ARG A 406 23.13 28.77 10.35
N ARG A 407 23.77 29.70 9.62
CA ARG A 407 24.56 30.77 10.24
C ARG A 407 23.68 31.58 11.22
N PRO A 408 24.20 31.99 12.39
CA PRO A 408 23.44 32.77 13.37
C PRO A 408 22.80 34.01 12.74
N MET A 409 21.53 34.24 13.04
CA MET A 409 20.77 35.43 12.62
C MET A 409 19.80 35.86 13.72
N LYS A 410 19.37 37.12 13.70
CA LYS A 410 18.32 37.61 14.61
C LYS A 410 16.99 36.94 14.26
N GLN A 411 16.38 36.27 15.24
CA GLN A 411 15.09 35.60 15.11
C GLN A 411 14.23 35.88 16.35
N ARG A 412 12.91 35.97 16.16
CA ARG A 412 11.91 36.06 17.22
C ARG A 412 10.80 35.07 16.93
N TYR A 413 10.29 34.42 17.97
CA TYR A 413 9.16 33.51 17.87
C TYR A 413 8.09 33.87 18.90
N HIS A 414 6.84 33.68 18.50
CA HIS A 414 5.67 33.82 19.36
C HIS A 414 4.77 32.62 19.15
N TYR A 415 4.15 32.11 20.22
CA TYR A 415 3.24 30.97 20.17
C TYR A 415 2.11 31.19 21.16
N ASN A 416 1.03 30.42 21.02
CA ASN A 416 -0.22 30.64 21.74
C ASN A 416 -0.77 32.07 21.54
N VAL A 417 -0.55 32.64 20.35
CA VAL A 417 -0.99 34.00 20.03
C VAL A 417 -2.46 33.94 19.64
N ALA A 418 -3.30 34.70 20.34
CA ALA A 418 -4.70 34.91 19.97
C ALA A 418 -4.82 35.98 18.87
N ASP A 419 -5.92 35.95 18.11
CA ASP A 419 -6.19 36.85 16.98
C ASP A 419 -5.95 38.33 17.31
N ASN A 420 -6.47 38.80 18.44
CA ASN A 420 -6.36 40.20 18.87
C ASN A 420 -4.94 40.64 19.27
N ARG A 421 -3.98 39.71 19.38
CA ARG A 421 -2.58 40.00 19.72
C ARG A 421 -1.64 39.88 18.52
N LEU A 422 -2.09 39.34 17.39
CA LEU A 422 -1.26 39.16 16.19
C LEU A 422 -0.63 40.49 15.74
N LEU A 423 -1.44 41.55 15.62
CA LEU A 423 -0.98 42.87 15.17
C LEU A 423 0.19 43.39 16.01
N GLN A 424 0.07 43.31 17.34
CA GLN A 424 1.09 43.79 18.27
C GLN A 424 2.41 43.04 18.10
N HIS A 425 2.36 41.71 17.96
CA HIS A 425 3.56 40.89 17.78
C HIS A 425 4.26 41.15 16.44
N ILE A 426 3.47 41.30 15.36
CA ILE A 426 4.00 41.56 14.01
C ILE A 426 4.62 42.94 13.94
N GLN A 427 3.96 43.99 14.46
CA GLN A 427 4.49 45.35 14.48
C GLN A 427 5.84 45.41 15.22
N LYS A 428 5.92 44.82 16.40
CA LYS A 428 7.16 44.76 17.19
C LYS A 428 8.29 44.01 16.46
N GLY A 429 7.97 42.98 15.69
CA GLY A 429 8.94 42.28 14.85
C GLY A 429 9.43 43.13 13.68
N ASN A 430 8.53 43.86 13.02
CA ASN A 430 8.85 44.74 11.90
C ASN A 430 9.73 45.93 12.35
N GLU A 431 9.44 46.54 13.52
CA GLU A 431 10.29 47.57 14.15
C GLU A 431 11.73 47.07 14.38
N ASP A 432 11.88 45.77 14.64
CA ASP A 432 13.14 45.09 14.87
C ASP A 432 13.85 44.65 13.57
N GLY A 433 13.29 44.97 12.40
CA GLY A 433 13.79 44.58 11.08
C GLY A 433 13.58 43.09 10.76
N LEU A 434 12.59 42.44 11.37
CA LEU A 434 12.29 41.02 11.19
C LEU A 434 11.03 40.84 10.34
N PHE A 435 11.05 39.86 9.43
CA PHE A 435 9.88 39.49 8.63
C PHE A 435 9.41 38.09 9.01
N ILE A 436 8.10 37.85 8.91
CA ILE A 436 7.49 36.54 9.17
C ILE A 436 7.99 35.54 8.13
N SER A 437 8.61 34.46 8.59
CA SER A 437 9.17 33.44 7.72
C SER A 437 8.43 32.11 7.80
N SER A 438 7.68 31.87 8.88
CA SER A 438 6.83 30.70 9.05
C SER A 438 5.66 31.03 9.97
N VAL A 439 4.50 30.46 9.68
CA VAL A 439 3.34 30.47 10.58
C VAL A 439 2.74 29.09 10.70
N ALA A 440 2.18 28.78 11.87
CA ALA A 440 1.43 27.56 12.14
C ALA A 440 0.23 27.87 13.03
N SER A 441 -0.75 26.98 13.07
CA SER A 441 -1.91 27.11 13.95
C SER A 441 -2.27 25.78 14.59
N CYS A 442 -2.70 25.85 15.84
CA CYS A 442 -3.29 24.72 16.56
C CYS A 442 -4.34 25.26 17.54
N SER A 443 -5.50 24.62 17.63
CA SER A 443 -6.58 25.02 18.56
C SER A 443 -6.97 26.51 18.46
N ASN A 444 -6.99 27.07 17.25
CA ASN A 444 -7.27 28.48 16.95
C ASN A 444 -6.28 29.48 17.59
N LEU A 445 -5.08 29.02 17.93
CA LEU A 445 -3.96 29.85 18.33
C LEU A 445 -2.89 29.83 17.24
N TRP A 446 -2.11 30.90 17.16
CA TRP A 446 -1.07 31.07 16.16
C TRP A 446 0.32 30.90 16.76
N ALA A 447 1.22 30.34 15.96
CA ALA A 447 2.65 30.41 16.15
C ALA A 447 3.28 31.16 14.97
N LEU A 448 4.15 32.12 15.28
CA LEU A 448 4.86 32.98 14.34
C LEU A 448 6.37 32.80 14.55
N ILE A 449 7.10 32.66 13.45
CA ILE A 449 8.56 32.85 13.42
C ILE A 449 8.85 34.05 12.53
N MET A 450 9.69 34.95 13.03
CA MET A 450 10.17 36.12 12.31
C MET A 450 11.70 36.16 12.35
N ASP A 451 12.35 36.37 11.21
CA ASP A 451 13.80 36.43 11.15
C ASP A 451 14.32 37.50 10.17
N ALA A 452 15.58 37.90 10.39
CA ALA A 452 16.29 38.87 9.56
C ALA A 452 16.88 38.26 8.26
N GLY A 453 16.82 36.94 8.09
CA GLY A 453 17.46 36.22 7.00
C GLY A 453 16.56 35.89 5.81
N THR A 454 15.31 36.35 5.82
CA THR A 454 14.31 36.05 4.77
C THR A 454 14.66 36.61 3.39
N GLY A 455 15.38 37.74 3.33
CA GLY A 455 15.60 38.50 2.10
C GLY A 455 14.36 39.26 1.61
N PHE A 456 13.27 39.28 2.38
CA PHE A 456 12.06 40.03 2.02
C PHE A 456 12.28 41.54 2.20
N THR A 457 11.59 42.34 1.37
CA THR A 457 11.68 43.81 1.42
C THR A 457 10.42 44.46 1.97
N SER A 458 9.29 43.76 1.93
CA SER A 458 8.00 44.23 2.44
C SER A 458 7.06 43.03 2.64
N GLN A 459 6.15 43.13 3.60
CA GLN A 459 5.15 42.10 3.88
C GLN A 459 3.76 42.71 4.10
N VAL A 460 2.76 42.00 3.63
CA VAL A 460 1.34 42.20 3.95
C VAL A 460 0.78 40.89 4.48
N TYR A 461 -0.23 40.97 5.33
CA TYR A 461 -0.89 39.79 5.87
C TYR A 461 -2.38 40.03 6.03
N GLU A 462 -3.14 38.94 6.02
CA GLU A 462 -4.57 38.96 6.29
C GLU A 462 -4.94 37.80 7.21
N LEU A 463 -5.63 38.13 8.30
CA LEU A 463 -6.37 37.18 9.11
C LEU A 463 -7.81 37.18 8.61
N SER A 464 -8.20 36.12 7.90
CA SER A 464 -9.55 35.97 7.35
C SER A 464 -10.32 34.87 8.07
N HIS A 465 -11.63 35.06 8.23
CA HIS A 465 -12.55 34.01 8.68
C HIS A 465 -12.80 32.94 7.61
N HIS A 466 -12.40 33.20 6.37
CA HIS A 466 -12.50 32.26 5.26
C HIS A 466 -11.12 31.65 4.98
N PHE A 467 -11.08 30.34 4.78
CA PHE A 467 -9.85 29.64 4.44
C PHE A 467 -9.36 30.06 3.05
N LEU A 468 -8.27 30.85 3.02
CA LEU A 468 -7.70 31.54 1.86
C LEU A 468 -8.69 32.49 1.17
N HIS A 469 -8.66 33.76 1.58
CA HIS A 469 -9.47 34.81 0.98
C HIS A 469 -9.01 35.15 -0.45
N LYS A 470 -9.76 34.65 -1.43
CA LYS A 470 -9.37 34.70 -2.86
C LYS A 470 -9.17 36.13 -3.38
N GLU A 471 -10.11 37.03 -3.10
CA GLU A 471 -10.09 38.40 -3.64
C GLU A 471 -8.88 39.18 -3.15
N TRP A 472 -8.61 39.13 -1.84
CA TRP A 472 -7.43 39.76 -1.26
C TRP A 472 -6.12 39.20 -1.82
N ILE A 473 -5.99 37.88 -1.96
CA ILE A 473 -4.79 37.26 -2.55
C ILE A 473 -4.57 37.75 -3.99
N MET A 474 -5.63 37.83 -4.80
CA MET A 474 -5.55 38.30 -6.18
C MET A 474 -5.10 39.77 -6.24
N GLU A 475 -5.67 40.63 -5.40
CA GLU A 475 -5.27 42.03 -5.29
C GLU A 475 -3.79 42.18 -4.90
N GLN A 476 -3.30 41.35 -3.97
CA GLN A 476 -1.90 41.38 -3.55
C GLN A 476 -0.94 40.85 -4.63
N TRP A 477 -1.36 39.85 -5.42
CA TRP A 477 -0.57 39.39 -6.58
C TRP A 477 -0.42 40.50 -7.63
N GLU A 478 -1.45 41.30 -7.92
CA GLU A 478 -1.35 42.47 -8.81
C GLU A 478 -0.35 43.50 -8.30
N LYS A 479 -0.16 43.57 -6.99
CA LYS A 479 0.83 44.41 -6.31
C LYS A 479 2.20 43.72 -6.14
N ASN A 480 2.47 42.62 -6.84
CA ASN A 480 3.72 41.85 -6.78
C ASN A 480 4.09 41.31 -5.39
N PHE A 481 3.11 41.11 -4.50
CA PHE A 481 3.31 40.31 -3.30
C PHE A 481 3.03 38.84 -3.61
N TYR A 482 3.82 37.93 -3.04
CA TYR A 482 3.63 36.49 -3.22
C TYR A 482 3.41 35.80 -1.89
N ILE A 483 2.54 34.78 -1.82
CA ILE A 483 2.34 34.00 -0.60
C ILE A 483 3.65 33.32 -0.22
N THR A 484 4.06 33.55 1.02
CA THR A 484 5.35 33.10 1.58
C THR A 484 5.18 32.26 2.84
N ALA A 485 4.12 32.50 3.60
CA ALA A 485 3.70 31.64 4.70
C ALA A 485 2.17 31.66 4.82
N LEU A 486 1.57 30.55 5.24
CA LEU A 486 0.14 30.49 5.54
C LEU A 486 -0.12 29.42 6.60
N ALA A 487 -1.16 29.64 7.41
CA ALA A 487 -1.69 28.65 8.34
C ALA A 487 -3.21 28.77 8.40
N GLY A 488 -3.89 27.66 8.62
CA GLY A 488 -5.33 27.63 8.84
C GLY A 488 -5.65 27.13 10.24
N ALA A 489 -6.70 27.70 10.83
CA ALA A 489 -7.21 27.35 12.14
C ALA A 489 -8.36 26.33 12.04
N ASN A 490 -8.68 25.68 13.16
CA ASN A 490 -9.73 24.65 13.20
C ASN A 490 -11.14 25.21 12.96
N ASN A 491 -11.35 26.49 13.25
CA ASN A 491 -12.60 27.20 12.98
C ASN A 491 -12.77 27.62 11.50
N GLY A 492 -11.82 27.30 10.61
CA GLY A 492 -11.86 27.67 9.20
C GLY A 492 -11.19 29.00 8.87
N SER A 493 -10.75 29.77 9.87
CA SER A 493 -9.96 30.98 9.66
C SER A 493 -8.59 30.66 9.07
N SER A 494 -7.95 31.63 8.43
CA SER A 494 -6.56 31.53 7.98
C SER A 494 -5.80 32.83 8.16
N LEU A 495 -4.50 32.68 8.43
CA LEU A 495 -3.53 33.76 8.38
C LEU A 495 -2.66 33.54 7.14
N VAL A 496 -2.71 34.48 6.20
CA VAL A 496 -1.92 34.45 4.96
C VAL A 496 -0.91 35.59 4.98
N ILE A 497 0.36 35.28 4.72
CA ILE A 497 1.45 36.25 4.65
C ILE A 497 1.97 36.29 3.21
N MET A 498 1.96 37.47 2.62
CA MET A 498 2.50 37.72 1.30
C MET A 498 3.65 38.72 1.35
N SER A 499 4.75 38.43 0.63
CA SER A 499 6.00 39.20 0.72
C SER A 499 6.47 39.68 -0.66
N ARG A 500 7.20 40.81 -0.66
CA ARG A 500 8.05 41.28 -1.77
C ARG A 500 9.52 40.95 -1.50
N GLY A 501 10.35 40.97 -2.54
CA GLY A 501 11.75 40.56 -2.46
C GLY A 501 11.95 39.04 -2.56
N THR A 502 10.88 38.31 -2.91
CA THR A 502 11.00 36.88 -3.23
C THR A 502 11.60 36.69 -4.62
N GLN A 503 12.20 35.53 -4.87
CA GLN A 503 12.64 35.13 -6.21
C GLN A 503 11.49 34.60 -7.09
N TYR A 504 10.26 34.53 -6.58
CA TYR A 504 9.14 33.92 -7.31
C TYR A 504 8.70 34.79 -8.49
N ALA A 505 8.39 34.14 -9.61
CA ALA A 505 7.95 34.83 -10.83
C ALA A 505 6.46 34.65 -11.13
N GLN A 506 5.89 33.50 -10.77
CA GLN A 506 4.48 33.18 -10.94
C GLN A 506 4.04 32.25 -9.80
N GLN A 507 2.81 32.41 -9.32
CA GLN A 507 2.26 31.60 -8.24
C GLN A 507 0.86 31.09 -8.58
N SER A 508 0.52 29.91 -8.07
CA SER A 508 -0.80 29.31 -8.18
C SER A 508 -1.09 28.57 -6.88
N TYR A 509 -2.33 28.59 -6.41
CA TYR A 509 -2.74 27.79 -5.26
C TYR A 509 -3.96 26.95 -5.56
N LYS A 510 -4.16 25.90 -4.77
CA LYS A 510 -5.36 25.06 -4.78
C LYS A 510 -5.83 24.78 -3.36
N VAL A 511 -7.14 24.94 -3.14
CA VAL A 511 -7.84 24.45 -1.95
C VAL A 511 -8.63 23.19 -2.31
N SER A 512 -8.60 22.16 -1.46
CA SER A 512 -9.17 20.84 -1.75
C SER A 512 -9.53 20.08 -0.47
N ASP A 513 -10.59 19.27 -0.49
CA ASP A 513 -11.00 18.45 0.68
C ASP A 513 -10.12 17.19 0.87
N SER A 514 -9.31 16.87 -0.13
CA SER A 514 -8.27 15.82 -0.08
C SER A 514 -6.94 16.37 -0.58
N PHE A 515 -5.84 15.71 -0.19
CA PHE A 515 -4.50 16.14 -0.59
C PHE A 515 -4.37 16.15 -2.14
N PRO A 516 -4.11 17.30 -2.77
CA PRO A 516 -4.31 17.47 -4.21
C PRO A 516 -3.12 16.98 -5.06
N PHE A 517 -2.61 15.76 -4.84
CA PHE A 517 -1.40 15.24 -5.48
C PHE A 517 -1.43 15.28 -7.02
N LYS A 518 -2.55 14.91 -7.65
CA LYS A 518 -2.68 14.94 -9.13
C LYS A 518 -2.46 16.36 -9.70
N TRP A 519 -2.93 17.38 -9.00
CA TRP A 519 -2.73 18.78 -9.39
C TRP A 519 -1.28 19.21 -9.17
N ILE A 520 -0.68 18.82 -8.04
CA ILE A 520 0.75 19.07 -7.75
C ILE A 520 1.63 18.44 -8.84
N ASN A 521 1.40 17.17 -9.17
CA ASN A 521 2.17 16.44 -10.18
C ASN A 521 2.04 17.08 -11.58
N LYS A 522 0.84 17.58 -11.94
CA LYS A 522 0.66 18.36 -13.18
C LYS A 522 1.49 19.66 -13.12
N LYS A 523 1.46 20.38 -12.00
CA LYS A 523 2.16 21.65 -11.81
C LYS A 523 3.68 21.51 -11.78
N TRP A 524 4.22 20.42 -11.24
CA TRP A 524 5.65 20.10 -11.34
C TRP A 524 6.12 20.02 -12.81
N LYS A 525 5.33 19.40 -13.70
CA LYS A 525 5.62 19.34 -15.14
C LYS A 525 5.57 20.71 -15.82
N GLU A 526 4.82 21.65 -15.25
CA GLU A 526 4.73 23.05 -15.70
C GLU A 526 5.84 23.93 -15.08
N GLY A 527 6.78 23.36 -14.32
CA GLY A 527 7.91 24.09 -13.69
C GLY A 527 7.55 24.84 -12.40
N PHE A 528 6.38 24.59 -11.82
CA PHE A 528 6.00 25.10 -10.50
C PHE A 528 6.46 24.13 -9.41
N TYR A 529 6.82 24.64 -8.25
CA TYR A 529 7.20 23.84 -7.08
C TYR A 529 6.37 24.27 -5.88
N VAL A 530 6.00 23.34 -5.00
CA VAL A 530 5.29 23.66 -3.75
C VAL A 530 6.20 24.53 -2.88
N THR A 531 5.69 25.68 -2.46
CA THR A 531 6.45 26.64 -1.63
C THR A 531 5.80 26.86 -0.28
N ALA A 532 4.50 26.57 -0.12
CA ALA A 532 3.83 26.61 1.16
C ALA A 532 2.58 25.72 1.15
N MET A 533 2.21 25.21 2.32
CA MET A 533 1.01 24.41 2.52
C MET A 533 0.37 24.77 3.86
N ALA A 534 -0.95 24.61 3.96
CA ALA A 534 -1.67 24.67 5.21
C ALA A 534 -2.93 23.81 5.14
N THR A 535 -3.56 23.63 6.29
CA THR A 535 -4.86 22.98 6.43
C THR A 535 -5.78 23.82 7.29
N ALA A 536 -7.09 23.69 7.09
CA ALA A 536 -8.12 24.16 8.01
C ALA A 536 -9.21 23.10 8.10
N GLY A 537 -9.31 22.45 9.25
CA GLY A 537 -10.11 21.23 9.40
C GLY A 537 -9.59 20.11 8.49
N SER A 538 -10.43 19.63 7.57
CA SER A 538 -10.06 18.62 6.57
C SER A 538 -9.53 19.21 5.25
N ARG A 539 -9.67 20.53 5.04
CA ARG A 539 -9.31 21.18 3.78
C ARG A 539 -7.82 21.44 3.71
N TRP A 540 -7.24 21.14 2.57
CA TRP A 540 -5.84 21.39 2.22
C TRP A 540 -5.73 22.64 1.38
N ALA A 541 -4.73 23.48 1.65
CA ALA A 541 -4.27 24.55 0.77
C ALA A 541 -2.82 24.27 0.36
N VAL A 542 -2.56 24.25 -0.95
CA VAL A 542 -1.22 24.08 -1.50
C VAL A 542 -0.90 25.25 -2.42
N VAL A 543 0.21 25.93 -2.14
CA VAL A 543 0.73 27.04 -2.94
C VAL A 543 1.97 26.57 -3.68
N MET A 544 2.00 26.80 -4.99
CA MET A 544 3.12 26.47 -5.85
C MET A 544 3.61 27.68 -6.62
N SER A 545 4.94 27.83 -6.73
CA SER A 545 5.59 28.98 -7.34
C SER A 545 6.63 28.56 -8.38
N ARG A 546 6.77 29.36 -9.44
CA ARG A 546 7.89 29.29 -10.39
C ARG A 546 9.09 30.06 -9.86
N ASN A 547 10.28 29.63 -10.27
CA ASN A 547 11.56 30.15 -9.79
C ASN A 547 11.75 30.01 -8.27
N ALA A 548 11.23 28.91 -7.70
CA ALA A 548 11.32 28.63 -6.26
C ALA A 548 12.72 28.20 -5.79
N GLY A 549 13.69 28.04 -6.70
CA GLY A 549 15.05 27.63 -6.36
C GLY A 549 15.26 26.13 -6.17
N PHE A 550 14.30 25.29 -6.55
CA PHE A 550 14.39 23.82 -6.47
C PHE A 550 14.68 23.18 -7.85
N SER A 551 15.37 22.05 -7.83
CA SER A 551 15.58 21.20 -9.02
C SER A 551 14.61 20.04 -9.05
N ALA A 552 14.32 19.43 -7.89
CA ALA A 552 13.40 18.31 -7.74
C ALA A 552 12.54 18.47 -6.48
N GLN A 553 11.35 17.86 -6.49
CA GLN A 553 10.43 17.77 -5.35
C GLN A 553 9.73 16.43 -5.31
N VAL A 554 9.45 15.97 -4.09
CA VAL A 554 8.68 14.75 -3.78
C VAL A 554 7.75 15.01 -2.60
N VAL A 555 6.82 14.09 -2.36
CA VAL A 555 5.92 14.13 -1.21
C VAL A 555 6.08 12.85 -0.39
N GLU A 556 6.03 12.99 0.94
CA GLU A 556 5.72 11.91 1.87
C GLU A 556 4.35 12.19 2.49
N LEU A 557 3.37 11.31 2.24
CA LEU A 557 2.01 11.38 2.78
C LEU A 557 1.76 10.15 3.66
N ASP A 558 1.35 10.35 4.90
CA ASP A 558 1.14 9.25 5.85
C ASP A 558 0.10 9.66 6.92
N PHE A 559 -0.51 8.69 7.59
CA PHE A 559 -1.41 8.93 8.73
C PHE A 559 -0.61 9.12 10.05
N LEU A 560 0.69 8.81 10.02
CA LEU A 560 1.67 8.97 11.07
C LEU A 560 2.87 9.77 10.55
N TYR A 561 3.90 9.97 11.38
CA TYR A 561 5.16 10.57 10.94
C TYR A 561 5.98 9.59 10.07
N PRO A 562 6.25 9.88 8.78
CA PRO A 562 6.88 8.94 7.85
C PRO A 562 8.41 8.92 7.97
N SER A 563 8.92 8.46 9.11
CA SER A 563 10.36 8.49 9.42
C SER A 563 11.22 7.77 8.36
N GLU A 564 10.83 6.55 7.94
CA GLU A 564 11.60 5.76 6.96
C GLU A 564 11.76 6.53 5.63
N GLY A 565 10.65 7.01 5.06
CA GLY A 565 10.65 7.78 3.82
C GLY A 565 11.49 9.04 3.92
N ILE A 566 11.34 9.83 4.99
CA ILE A 566 12.12 11.07 5.19
C ILE A 566 13.63 10.79 5.19
N HIS A 567 14.11 9.77 5.92
CA HIS A 567 15.54 9.47 5.98
C HIS A 567 16.07 8.99 4.62
N MET A 568 15.33 8.10 3.93
CA MET A 568 15.72 7.66 2.58
C MET A 568 15.82 8.83 1.60
N ARG A 569 14.95 9.85 1.71
CA ARG A 569 15.01 11.05 0.89
C ARG A 569 16.19 11.96 1.29
N TRP A 570 16.50 12.08 2.59
CA TRP A 570 17.64 12.86 3.07
C TRP A 570 18.98 12.35 2.53
N ASP A 571 19.16 11.03 2.47
CA ASP A 571 20.33 10.37 1.89
C ASP A 571 20.50 10.69 0.39
N ASN A 572 19.39 10.99 -0.28
CA ASN A 572 19.33 11.40 -1.68
C ASN A 572 19.32 12.92 -1.89
N GLY A 573 19.70 13.70 -0.87
CA GLY A 573 19.88 15.16 -0.97
C GLY A 573 18.58 15.98 -0.91
N TYR A 574 17.44 15.35 -0.66
CA TYR A 574 16.18 16.07 -0.42
C TYR A 574 16.15 16.66 1.00
N ARG A 575 15.40 17.73 1.21
CA ARG A 575 15.12 18.33 2.52
C ARG A 575 13.65 18.71 2.62
N ILE A 576 13.04 18.56 3.78
CA ILE A 576 11.67 19.01 4.05
C ILE A 576 11.62 20.54 3.89
N THR A 577 10.69 21.01 3.05
CA THR A 577 10.55 22.44 2.72
C THR A 577 9.14 22.99 2.89
N ALA A 578 8.12 22.13 2.90
CA ALA A 578 6.75 22.54 3.19
C ALA A 578 5.98 21.37 3.80
N THR A 579 5.09 21.68 4.72
CA THR A 579 4.47 20.67 5.57
C THR A 579 3.10 21.14 6.01
N ALA A 580 2.14 20.21 6.09
CA ALA A 580 0.80 20.49 6.60
C ALA A 580 0.15 19.17 7.04
N ALA A 581 -0.80 19.23 7.96
CA ALA A 581 -1.50 18.04 8.43
C ALA A 581 -2.97 18.31 8.70
N THR A 582 -3.82 17.35 8.37
CA THR A 582 -5.17 17.25 8.94
C THR A 582 -5.13 16.34 10.16
N TRP A 583 -6.28 16.17 10.82
CA TRP A 583 -6.44 15.15 11.87
C TRP A 583 -6.11 13.73 11.41
N ASP A 584 -6.20 13.47 10.11
CA ASP A 584 -6.07 12.13 9.55
C ASP A 584 -4.72 11.88 8.87
N GLN A 585 -4.14 12.89 8.21
CA GLN A 585 -2.91 12.71 7.43
C GLN A 585 -1.96 13.89 7.58
N ALA A 586 -0.66 13.59 7.60
CA ALA A 586 0.41 14.55 7.49
C ALA A 586 1.06 14.45 6.09
N ALA A 587 1.34 15.60 5.49
CA ALA A 587 2.03 15.72 4.22
C ALA A 587 3.34 16.50 4.39
N PHE A 588 4.42 15.94 3.84
CA PHE A 588 5.75 16.54 3.81
C PHE A 588 6.18 16.68 2.36
N ILE A 589 6.44 17.90 1.91
CA ILE A 589 7.14 18.14 0.67
C ILE A 589 8.63 18.19 0.96
N LEU A 590 9.39 17.37 0.24
CA LEU A 590 10.84 17.42 0.27
C LEU A 590 11.37 17.90 -1.07
N SER A 591 12.36 18.78 -1.04
CA SER A 591 12.94 19.44 -2.22
C SER A 591 14.44 19.26 -2.27
N VAL A 592 15.00 19.23 -3.48
CA VAL A 592 16.44 19.40 -3.73
C VAL A 592 16.68 20.85 -4.15
N PRO A 593 17.44 21.65 -3.39
CA PRO A 593 17.83 23.01 -3.78
C PRO A 593 18.73 23.01 -5.02
N ARG A 594 18.54 23.98 -5.94
CA ARG A 594 19.44 24.18 -7.10
C ARG A 594 20.85 24.59 -6.70
N ARG A 595 20.99 25.29 -5.58
CA ARG A 595 22.27 25.67 -4.99
C ARG A 595 22.41 24.91 -3.69
N LYS A 596 23.40 24.00 -3.62
CA LYS A 596 23.65 23.21 -2.42
C LYS A 596 24.11 24.15 -1.30
N PRO A 597 23.36 24.27 -0.21
CA PRO A 597 23.77 25.07 0.94
C PRO A 597 25.00 24.43 1.57
N THR A 598 26.00 25.23 1.93
CA THR A 598 27.28 24.72 2.49
C THR A 598 27.14 24.08 3.87
N ASP A 599 26.09 24.43 4.63
CA ASP A 599 26.00 24.17 6.07
C ASP A 599 24.63 23.63 6.55
N GLU A 600 23.79 23.08 5.65
CA GLU A 600 22.44 22.63 6.02
C GLU A 600 22.37 21.15 6.44
N THR A 601 22.45 20.90 7.75
CA THR A 601 21.85 19.70 8.36
C THR A 601 20.38 19.97 8.68
N GLN A 602 19.54 18.96 8.48
CA GLN A 602 18.12 19.03 8.84
C GLN A 602 17.79 17.94 9.85
N GLU A 603 17.09 18.32 10.91
CA GLU A 603 16.62 17.42 11.95
C GLU A 603 15.11 17.59 12.16
N THR A 604 14.47 16.58 12.74
CA THR A 604 13.06 16.66 13.12
C THR A 604 12.87 16.27 14.57
N LEU A 605 12.08 17.05 15.31
CA LEU A 605 11.66 16.75 16.66
C LEU A 605 10.16 16.52 16.70
N ARG A 606 9.72 15.49 17.42
CA ARG A 606 8.30 15.18 17.68
C ARG A 606 8.01 15.39 19.15
N THR A 607 7.05 16.26 19.47
CA THR A 607 6.71 16.58 20.87
C THR A 607 5.22 16.87 21.02
N SER A 608 4.63 16.54 22.17
CA SER A 608 3.23 16.86 22.49
C SER A 608 3.02 18.32 22.89
N ALA A 609 4.09 19.04 23.24
CA ALA A 609 4.06 20.45 23.60
C ALA A 609 4.77 21.29 22.52
N PHE A 610 4.49 22.60 22.52
CA PHE A 610 5.27 23.52 21.72
C PHE A 610 6.75 23.44 22.16
N PRO A 611 7.72 23.31 21.25
CA PRO A 611 9.11 22.96 21.58
C PRO A 611 9.94 24.15 22.12
N SER A 612 9.40 24.92 23.06
CA SER A 612 10.04 26.15 23.58
C SER A 612 11.39 25.93 24.25
N GLN A 613 11.61 24.76 24.87
CA GLN A 613 12.85 24.40 25.55
C GLN A 613 13.91 23.74 24.65
N HIS A 614 13.52 23.29 23.45
CA HIS A 614 14.39 22.59 22.51
C HIS A 614 14.99 23.52 21.45
N VAL A 615 14.62 24.81 21.50
CA VAL A 615 15.26 25.88 20.73
C VAL A 615 16.66 26.11 21.32
N LYS A 616 17.62 25.24 20.97
CA LYS A 616 19.04 25.54 21.21
C LYS A 616 19.40 26.78 20.40
N VAL A 617 20.27 27.62 20.93
CA VAL A 617 20.72 28.85 20.26
C VAL A 617 21.35 28.45 18.90
N ALA A 618 20.75 28.88 17.78
CA ALA A 618 21.24 28.81 16.38
C ALA A 618 20.84 27.67 15.41
N PRO A 619 19.61 27.10 15.43
CA PRO A 619 18.99 26.55 14.21
C PRO A 619 17.66 27.23 13.83
N TYR A 620 17.39 27.27 12.53
CA TYR A 620 16.16 27.78 11.91
C TYR A 620 15.03 26.75 12.10
N ILE A 621 13.86 27.19 12.59
CA ILE A 621 12.73 26.31 12.90
C ILE A 621 11.64 26.49 11.84
N PHE A 622 11.05 25.39 11.37
CA PHE A 622 9.72 25.36 10.76
C PHE A 622 8.80 24.53 11.66
N PHE A 623 7.58 25.01 11.90
CA PHE A 623 6.58 24.34 12.72
C PHE A 623 5.58 23.57 11.87
N ILE A 624 5.16 22.40 12.36
CA ILE A 624 3.95 21.67 11.96
C ILE A 624 3.10 21.47 13.19
#